data_AF-A0A5B6WMQ3-F1
#
_entry.id   AF-A0A5B6WMQ3-F1
#
_cell.length_a   1.000
_cell.length_b   1.000
_cell.length_c   1.000
_cell.angle_alpha   90.00
_cell.angle_beta   90.00
_cell.angle_gamma   90.00
#
_symmetry.space_group_name_H-M   'P 1'
#
loop_
_entity.id
_entity.type
_entity.pdbx_description
1 polymer ?
#
loop_
_entity_poly.entity_id
_entity_poly.type
_entity_poly.pdbx_seq_one_letter_code
_entity_poly.pdbx_strand_id
1 'polypeptide(L)'
;MQFFQSLLDNLYRGVEMIYNKQYEGTLHLLESDGMEFCLDASPRRRLTSKEFGGGSFSPCKWDANQMWELNVTGSLVNSYSGLCATVDLLKVDAGSNELRSWIATGRRGEIYLAIFNLNPKKTVISTNIADIGKVFPWKNMKGASCKYHEIWSGKSGVTKQMISIAVEKHGCSLFVLTCD
;
A
#
# COMPACT_ATOMS: atom_id res chain seq x y z
N MET A 1 0.64 8.67 7.28
CA MET A 1 -0.21 8.17 6.17
C MET A 1 0.28 6.78 5.78
N GLN A 2 -0.50 5.74 6.04
CA GLN A 2 -0.10 4.36 5.76
C GLN A 2 -0.63 3.96 4.38
N PHE A 3 0.26 3.94 3.39
CA PHE A 3 -0.04 3.33 2.10
C PHE A 3 0.09 1.82 2.27
N PHE A 4 -1.03 1.11 2.23
CA PHE A 4 -0.99 -0.32 2.02
C PHE A 4 -1.16 -0.54 0.52
N GLN A 5 -0.07 -0.94 -0.15
CA GLN A 5 -0.21 -1.58 -1.44
C GLN A 5 -0.83 -2.96 -1.19
N SER A 6 -2.15 -3.05 -1.16
CA SER A 6 -2.84 -4.33 -1.15
C SER A 6 -2.77 -4.91 -2.56
N LEU A 7 -1.65 -5.55 -2.89
CA LEU A 7 -1.62 -6.53 -3.97
C LEU A 7 -2.45 -7.73 -3.49
N LEU A 8 -3.57 -7.98 -4.15
CA LEU A 8 -4.27 -9.26 -4.06
C LEU A 8 -3.48 -10.27 -4.89
N ASP A 9 -2.29 -10.69 -4.42
CA ASP A 9 -1.36 -11.48 -5.23
C ASP A 9 -0.84 -12.74 -4.49
N ASN A 10 -0.89 -13.86 -5.20
CA ASN A 10 0.16 -14.88 -5.29
C ASN A 10 0.57 -14.88 -6.79
N LEU A 11 1.82 -15.08 -7.24
CA LEU A 11 2.84 -16.06 -6.83
C LEU A 11 4.20 -15.69 -7.47
N TYR A 12 5.30 -16.17 -6.90
CA TYR A 12 6.58 -16.32 -7.61
C TYR A 12 6.39 -17.12 -8.91
N ARG A 13 6.86 -16.58 -10.04
CA ARG A 13 8.18 -16.88 -10.65
C ARG A 13 8.18 -16.39 -12.09
N GLY A 14 9.04 -15.39 -12.35
CA GLY A 14 9.61 -15.13 -13.66
C GLY A 14 8.77 -14.27 -14.60
N VAL A 15 8.88 -12.94 -14.45
CA VAL A 15 9.26 -12.07 -15.57
C VAL A 15 10.11 -10.95 -14.98
N GLU A 16 11.34 -10.82 -15.47
CA GLU A 16 12.27 -9.72 -15.16
C GLU A 16 11.56 -8.37 -15.24
N MET A 17 11.65 -7.60 -14.16
CA MET A 17 11.34 -6.18 -14.21
C MET A 17 12.46 -5.50 -14.99
N ILE A 18 12.29 -5.37 -16.31
CA ILE A 18 13.17 -4.58 -17.17
C ILE A 18 12.87 -3.10 -16.90
N TYR A 19 13.45 -2.59 -15.81
CA TYR A 19 13.83 -1.18 -15.69
C TYR A 19 15.28 -1.16 -15.23
N ASN A 20 16.20 -1.53 -16.13
CA ASN A 20 17.62 -1.21 -16.01
C ASN A 20 17.80 0.30 -16.21
N LYS A 21 17.40 1.08 -15.21
CA LYS A 21 18.10 2.31 -14.88
C LYS A 21 18.91 2.01 -13.64
N GLN A 22 20.23 2.10 -13.76
CA GLN A 22 21.14 2.14 -12.64
C GLN A 22 20.76 3.37 -11.82
N TYR A 23 19.93 3.18 -10.80
CA TYR A 23 19.61 4.22 -9.82
C TYR A 23 20.82 4.36 -8.91
N GLU A 24 21.79 5.14 -9.36
CA GLU A 24 22.89 5.62 -8.53
C GLU A 24 22.37 6.78 -7.68
N GLY A 25 21.78 6.45 -6.53
CA GLY A 25 21.31 7.49 -5.63
C GLY A 25 20.78 6.95 -4.31
N THR A 26 21.20 7.60 -3.24
CA THR A 26 20.67 7.41 -1.90
C THR A 26 19.43 8.30 -1.72
N LEU A 27 18.37 7.75 -1.12
CA LEU A 27 17.06 8.37 -1.00
C LEU A 27 16.75 8.67 0.47
N HIS A 28 16.06 9.78 0.73
CA HIS A 28 15.28 9.96 1.97
C HIS A 28 13.87 9.44 1.74
N LEU A 29 13.37 8.60 2.64
CA LEU A 29 12.00 8.10 2.59
C LEU A 29 11.13 8.96 3.50
N LEU A 30 10.43 9.93 2.90
CA LEU A 30 9.58 10.89 3.61
C LEU A 30 8.17 10.35 3.86
N GLU A 31 7.58 10.72 4.99
CA GLU A 31 6.16 10.50 5.22
C GLU A 31 5.30 11.48 4.40
N SER A 32 4.31 10.95 3.66
CA SER A 32 3.52 11.66 2.65
C SER A 32 2.66 12.84 3.14
N ASP A 33 2.55 13.10 4.45
CA ASP A 33 1.55 14.01 5.03
C ASP A 33 2.15 15.33 5.56
N GLY A 34 3.07 15.93 4.79
CA GLY A 34 3.52 17.31 4.99
C GLY A 34 4.41 17.55 6.22
N MET A 35 5.10 16.53 6.74
CA MET A 35 6.01 16.69 7.87
C MET A 35 7.44 16.24 7.55
N GLU A 36 8.38 16.89 8.24
CA GLU A 36 9.83 16.66 8.24
C GLU A 36 10.21 15.31 8.87
N PHE A 37 9.48 14.20 8.66
CA PHE A 37 9.84 12.90 9.23
C PHE A 37 10.29 11.92 8.15
N CYS A 38 11.44 11.30 8.40
CA CYS A 38 12.11 10.36 7.51
C CYS A 38 12.17 8.98 8.17
N LEU A 39 12.11 7.94 7.36
CA LEU A 39 12.34 6.57 7.84
C LEU A 39 13.78 6.43 8.34
N ASP A 40 13.91 6.08 9.60
CA ASP A 40 15.16 5.98 10.35
C ASP A 40 15.51 4.51 10.59
N ALA A 41 16.71 4.14 10.15
CA ALA A 41 17.29 2.82 10.24
C ALA A 41 18.09 2.62 11.54
N SER A 42 17.89 3.45 12.56
CA SER A 42 18.50 3.27 13.87
C SER A 42 18.01 1.97 14.53
N PRO A 43 18.92 1.06 14.96
CA PRO A 43 18.54 -0.19 15.60
C PRO A 43 17.92 0.08 16.98
N ARG A 44 16.59 0.20 17.04
CA ARG A 44 15.85 0.30 18.31
C ARG A 44 15.56 -1.09 18.83
N ARG A 45 16.30 -1.51 19.84
CA ARG A 45 16.02 -2.75 20.58
C ARG A 45 14.74 -2.54 21.39
N ARG A 46 13.68 -3.32 21.13
CA ARG A 46 12.52 -3.33 22.03
C ARG A 46 12.98 -3.94 23.35
N LEU A 47 12.76 -3.23 24.46
CA LEU A 47 13.22 -3.62 25.81
C LEU A 47 12.79 -5.04 26.23
N THR A 48 11.78 -5.62 25.57
CA THR A 48 11.15 -6.89 25.93
C THR A 48 11.25 -8.00 24.88
N SER A 49 11.91 -7.80 23.72
CA SER A 49 12.09 -8.88 22.73
C SER A 49 13.51 -8.92 22.15
N LYS A 50 13.97 -10.10 21.73
CA LYS A 50 15.25 -10.29 21.02
C LYS A 50 15.22 -9.71 19.59
N GLU A 51 14.10 -9.16 19.17
CA GLU A 51 13.86 -8.64 17.83
C GLU A 51 14.31 -7.18 17.75
N PHE A 52 15.02 -6.82 16.68
CA PHE A 52 15.20 -5.43 16.32
C PHE A 52 13.82 -4.86 16.00
N GLY A 53 13.43 -3.77 16.70
CA GLY A 53 12.16 -3.11 16.41
C GLY A 53 12.14 -2.64 14.95
N GLY A 54 10.99 -2.75 14.29
CA GLY A 54 10.79 -2.21 12.95
C GLY A 54 11.20 -0.73 12.86
N GLY A 55 11.56 -0.28 11.65
CA GLY A 55 12.04 1.09 11.40
C GLY A 55 11.15 2.14 12.06
N SER A 56 11.78 3.13 12.69
CA SER A 56 11.10 4.26 13.31
C SER A 56 11.07 5.43 12.34
N PHE A 57 10.09 6.32 12.46
CA PHE A 57 10.19 7.63 11.83
C PHE A 57 10.83 8.61 12.82
N SER A 58 11.74 9.46 12.35
CA SER A 58 12.36 10.53 13.13
C SER A 58 12.52 11.79 12.27
N PRO A 59 12.72 12.99 12.88
CA PRO A 59 12.88 14.20 12.09
C PRO A 59 13.98 14.03 11.03
N CYS A 60 13.71 14.46 9.81
CA CYS A 60 14.58 14.36 8.66
C CYS A 60 15.87 15.12 8.94
N LYS A 61 16.97 14.40 8.83
CA LYS A 61 18.33 14.87 8.99
C LYS A 61 19.14 14.30 7.84
N TRP A 62 20.19 14.99 7.44
CA TRP A 62 21.20 14.46 6.52
C TRP A 62 22.10 13.45 7.26
N ASP A 63 21.49 12.38 7.77
CA ASP A 63 22.13 11.33 8.56
C ASP A 63 22.15 10.02 7.76
N ALA A 64 23.28 9.29 7.84
CA ALA A 64 23.44 8.01 7.16
C ALA A 64 22.40 6.97 7.58
N ASN A 65 21.81 7.07 8.78
CA ASN A 65 20.72 6.21 9.24
C ASN A 65 19.37 6.50 8.56
N GLN A 66 19.23 7.62 7.84
CA GLN A 66 17.99 7.97 7.10
C GLN A 66 18.16 7.86 5.59
N MET A 67 19.30 7.32 5.16
CA MET A 67 19.73 7.21 3.78
C MET A 67 19.49 5.79 3.28
N TRP A 68 18.60 5.63 2.29
CA TRP A 68 18.19 4.33 1.78
C TRP A 68 18.67 4.14 0.35
N GLU A 69 19.22 2.97 0.06
CA GLU A 69 19.64 2.55 -1.27
C GLU A 69 18.64 1.53 -1.81
N LEU A 70 18.14 1.78 -3.01
CA LEU A 70 17.32 0.81 -3.72
C LEU A 70 18.24 -0.15 -4.47
N ASN A 71 18.28 -1.40 -4.03
CA ASN A 71 19.11 -2.41 -4.69
C ASN A 71 18.44 -2.96 -5.97
N VAL A 72 19.22 -3.63 -6.81
CA VAL A 72 18.74 -4.25 -8.07
C VAL A 72 17.67 -5.33 -7.84
N THR A 73 17.60 -5.89 -6.63
CA THR A 73 16.58 -6.88 -6.24
C THR A 73 15.27 -6.23 -5.75
N GLY A 74 15.18 -4.90 -5.75
CA GLY A 74 14.00 -4.14 -5.35
C GLY A 74 13.83 -3.94 -3.84
N SER A 75 14.85 -4.28 -3.04
CA SER A 75 14.86 -4.01 -1.59
C SER A 75 15.47 -2.65 -1.29
N LEU A 76 14.92 -1.97 -0.29
CA LEU A 76 15.46 -0.73 0.25
C LEU A 76 16.37 -1.06 1.43
N VAL A 77 17.65 -0.76 1.30
CA VAL A 77 18.67 -1.08 2.31
C VAL A 77 19.32 0.18 2.84
N ASN A 78 19.62 0.20 4.13
CA ASN A 78 20.46 1.21 4.72
C ASN A 78 21.87 0.62 4.88
N SER A 79 22.84 1.11 4.10
CA SER A 79 24.21 0.59 4.08
C SER A 79 24.95 0.83 5.40
N TYR A 80 24.55 1.85 6.16
CA TYR A 80 25.19 2.21 7.44
C TYR A 80 24.74 1.30 8.61
N SER A 81 23.45 1.04 8.75
CA SER A 81 22.90 0.21 9.84
C SER A 81 22.70 -1.26 9.46
N GLY A 82 22.75 -1.59 8.17
CA GLY A 82 22.49 -2.93 7.65
C GLY A 82 21.02 -3.35 7.69
N LEU A 83 20.09 -2.44 8.03
CA LEU A 83 18.66 -2.73 8.03
C LEU A 83 18.10 -2.70 6.61
N CYS A 84 17.12 -3.57 6.37
CA CYS A 84 16.34 -3.62 5.13
C CYS A 84 14.91 -3.21 5.43
N ALA A 85 14.32 -2.34 4.61
CA ALA A 85 12.90 -2.09 4.60
C ALA A 85 12.24 -3.09 3.64
N THR A 86 11.37 -3.92 4.19
CA THR A 86 10.55 -4.88 3.44
C THR A 86 9.10 -4.45 3.50
N VAL A 87 8.42 -4.51 2.35
CA VAL A 87 6.96 -4.37 2.32
C VAL A 87 6.37 -5.72 2.66
N ASP A 88 5.75 -5.85 3.84
CA ASP A 88 5.05 -7.06 4.24
C ASP A 88 3.78 -7.23 3.40
N LEU A 89 3.80 -8.24 2.52
CA LEU A 89 2.71 -8.63 1.66
C LEU A 89 1.74 -9.53 2.44
N LEU A 90 0.50 -9.08 2.65
CA LEU A 90 -0.57 -9.92 3.19
C LEU A 90 -1.07 -10.86 2.09
N LYS A 91 -0.64 -12.13 2.11
CA LYS A 91 -1.03 -13.13 1.11
C LYS A 91 -2.53 -13.46 1.16
N VAL A 92 -3.22 -13.26 0.04
CA VAL A 92 -4.58 -13.75 -0.23
C VAL A 92 -4.59 -14.33 -1.65
N ASP A 93 -4.99 -15.59 -1.82
CA ASP A 93 -4.97 -16.31 -3.11
C ASP A 93 -5.92 -15.71 -4.15
N ALA A 94 -5.42 -15.31 -5.33
CA ALA A 94 -6.23 -14.99 -6.52
C ALA A 94 -5.41 -15.05 -7.82
N GLY A 95 -5.99 -15.59 -8.90
CA GLY A 95 -5.36 -15.68 -10.22
C GLY A 95 -5.86 -14.61 -11.20
N SER A 96 -5.00 -13.64 -11.52
CA SER A 96 -4.78 -13.03 -12.85
C SER A 96 -3.99 -11.71 -12.72
N ASN A 97 -2.88 -11.57 -13.45
CA ASN A 97 -1.91 -10.45 -13.40
C ASN A 97 -2.44 -9.08 -13.91
N GLU A 98 -3.74 -8.91 -14.07
CA GLU A 98 -4.31 -7.89 -14.94
C GLU A 98 -5.19 -6.87 -14.20
N LEU A 99 -5.27 -6.97 -12.87
CA LEU A 99 -5.98 -6.03 -12.00
C LEU A 99 -5.08 -5.61 -10.84
N ARG A 100 -5.11 -4.34 -10.46
CA ARG A 100 -4.34 -3.82 -9.31
C ARG A 100 -5.20 -2.91 -8.46
N SER A 101 -4.99 -2.90 -7.15
CA SER A 101 -5.65 -1.95 -6.26
C SER A 101 -4.68 -1.34 -5.26
N TRP A 102 -5.04 -0.17 -4.76
CA TRP A 102 -4.33 0.57 -3.72
C TRP A 102 -5.34 0.99 -2.67
N ILE A 103 -4.93 0.91 -1.41
CA ILE A 103 -5.77 1.31 -0.29
C ILE A 103 -5.02 2.22 0.67
N ALA A 104 -5.69 3.29 1.08
CA ALA A 104 -5.17 4.25 2.05
C ALA A 104 -6.28 4.71 3.00
N THR A 105 -5.90 5.31 4.12
CA THR A 105 -6.85 5.85 5.10
C THR A 105 -6.66 7.34 5.31
N GLY A 106 -7.76 8.06 5.40
CA GLY A 106 -7.82 9.47 5.78
C GLY A 106 -7.78 9.66 7.29
N ARG A 107 -7.51 10.91 7.71
CA ARG A 107 -7.37 11.28 9.14
C ARG A 107 -8.68 11.13 9.92
N ARG A 108 -9.85 11.11 9.25
CA ARG A 108 -11.16 10.96 9.91
C ARG A 108 -11.71 9.54 9.75
N GLY A 109 -10.88 8.60 9.31
CA GLY A 109 -11.27 7.21 9.11
C GLY A 109 -11.94 6.93 7.77
N GLU A 110 -11.82 7.86 6.80
CA GLU A 110 -12.14 7.59 5.40
C GLU A 110 -11.20 6.51 4.85
N ILE A 111 -11.71 5.68 3.95
CA ILE A 111 -10.92 4.67 3.24
C ILE A 111 -10.91 5.07 1.76
N TYR A 112 -9.72 5.26 1.20
CA TYR A 112 -9.50 5.53 -0.21
C TYR A 112 -9.14 4.22 -0.90
N LEU A 113 -9.91 3.82 -1.91
CA LEU A 113 -9.68 2.61 -2.69
C LEU A 113 -9.52 2.99 -4.15
N ALA A 114 -8.32 2.82 -4.69
CA ALA A 114 -8.06 2.96 -6.13
C ALA A 114 -8.00 1.57 -6.78
N ILE A 115 -8.66 1.43 -7.92
CA ILE A 115 -8.70 0.20 -8.71
C ILE A 115 -8.16 0.52 -10.11
N PHE A 116 -7.27 -0.33 -10.62
CA PHE A 116 -6.64 -0.20 -11.92
C PHE A 116 -6.93 -1.44 -12.74
N ASN A 117 -7.52 -1.24 -13.91
CA ASN A 117 -7.74 -2.30 -14.88
C ASN A 117 -6.55 -2.36 -15.83
N LEU A 118 -5.63 -3.30 -15.64
CA LEU A 118 -4.49 -3.47 -16.54
C LEU A 118 -4.82 -4.38 -17.72
N ASN A 119 -6.02 -4.97 -17.77
CA ASN A 119 -6.48 -5.80 -18.88
C ASN A 119 -6.58 -5.00 -20.18
N PRO A 120 -6.39 -5.66 -21.34
CA PRO A 120 -6.63 -5.07 -22.66
C PRO A 120 -8.13 -4.94 -23.00
N LYS A 121 -9.04 -5.21 -22.06
CA LYS A 121 -10.50 -5.16 -22.22
C LYS A 121 -11.12 -4.42 -21.05
N LYS A 122 -12.32 -3.87 -21.27
CA LYS A 122 -13.17 -3.37 -20.18
C LYS A 122 -13.53 -4.52 -19.24
N THR A 123 -13.33 -4.31 -17.95
CA THR A 123 -13.50 -5.35 -16.92
C THR A 123 -14.37 -4.84 -15.79
N VAL A 124 -15.31 -5.68 -15.36
CA VAL A 124 -16.05 -5.43 -14.12
C VAL A 124 -15.20 -5.93 -12.97
N ILE A 125 -14.84 -5.03 -12.06
CA ILE A 125 -13.99 -5.31 -10.91
C ILE A 125 -14.84 -5.15 -9.66
N SER A 126 -14.77 -6.13 -8.78
CA SER A 126 -15.56 -6.17 -7.55
C SER A 126 -14.67 -6.51 -6.36
N THR A 127 -14.99 -5.95 -5.20
CA THR A 127 -14.30 -6.25 -3.93
C THR A 127 -15.29 -6.26 -2.78
N ASN A 128 -15.11 -7.19 -1.83
CA ASN A 128 -15.96 -7.24 -0.64
C ASN A 128 -15.47 -6.25 0.42
N ILE A 129 -16.41 -5.65 1.13
CA ILE A 129 -16.12 -4.80 2.31
C ILE A 129 -15.35 -5.60 3.37
N ALA A 130 -15.63 -6.89 3.51
CA ALA A 130 -14.91 -7.77 4.43
C ALA A 130 -13.42 -7.90 4.07
N ASP A 131 -13.08 -7.92 2.77
CA ASP A 131 -11.69 -8.03 2.30
C ASP A 131 -10.94 -6.71 2.50
N ILE A 132 -11.61 -5.58 2.28
CA ILE A 132 -11.10 -4.24 2.65
C ILE A 132 -10.78 -4.18 4.15
N GLY A 133 -11.66 -4.72 4.99
CA GLY A 133 -11.48 -4.75 6.45
C GLY A 133 -10.25 -5.54 6.93
N LYS A 134 -9.76 -6.51 6.15
CA LYS A 134 -8.55 -7.27 6.51
C LYS A 134 -7.30 -6.39 6.57
N VAL A 135 -7.28 -5.28 5.84
CA VAL A 135 -6.17 -4.31 5.84
C VAL A 135 -6.19 -3.43 7.09
N PHE A 136 -7.31 -3.42 7.83
CA PHE A 136 -7.51 -2.59 9.01
C PHE A 136 -7.74 -3.44 10.26
N PRO A 137 -6.69 -4.09 10.82
CA PRO A 137 -6.84 -4.97 11.99
C PRO A 137 -7.40 -4.25 13.24
N TRP A 138 -7.29 -2.91 13.28
CA TRP A 138 -7.83 -2.08 14.35
C TRP A 138 -9.33 -1.73 14.18
N LYS A 139 -9.92 -1.97 13.00
CA LYS A 139 -11.31 -1.61 12.68
C LYS A 139 -12.13 -2.87 12.39
N ASN A 140 -13.08 -3.21 13.26
CA ASN A 140 -13.97 -4.33 13.02
C ASN A 140 -15.01 -3.95 11.95
N MET A 141 -14.81 -4.45 10.72
CA MET A 141 -15.70 -4.18 9.58
C MET A 141 -16.71 -5.31 9.32
N LYS A 142 -16.86 -6.26 10.25
CA LYS A 142 -17.75 -7.41 10.07
C LYS A 142 -19.21 -6.97 10.17
N GLY A 143 -19.92 -6.99 9.04
CA GLY A 143 -21.32 -6.54 8.95
C GLY A 143 -21.50 -5.02 8.85
N ALA A 144 -20.39 -4.28 8.71
CA ALA A 144 -20.39 -2.83 8.56
C ALA A 144 -21.07 -2.40 7.25
N SER A 145 -21.81 -1.29 7.32
CA SER A 145 -22.37 -0.64 6.15
C SER A 145 -21.44 0.49 5.72
N CYS A 146 -20.98 0.47 4.47
CA CYS A 146 -20.12 1.50 3.93
C CYS A 146 -20.90 2.41 2.99
N LYS A 147 -20.85 3.71 3.26
CA LYS A 147 -21.13 4.73 2.26
C LYS A 147 -19.95 4.80 1.31
N TYR A 148 -20.20 4.89 0.02
CA TYR A 148 -19.15 5.06 -0.99
C TYR A 148 -19.45 6.24 -1.90
N HIS A 149 -18.39 6.85 -2.40
CA HIS A 149 -18.43 7.86 -3.43
C HIS A 149 -17.31 7.60 -4.43
N GLU A 150 -17.67 7.34 -5.69
CA GLU A 150 -16.74 7.16 -6.79
C GLU A 150 -16.46 8.52 -7.45
N ILE A 151 -15.19 8.92 -7.45
CA ILE A 151 -14.79 10.30 -7.68
C ILE A 151 -14.98 10.74 -9.13
N TRP A 152 -14.73 9.86 -10.10
CA TRP A 152 -14.69 10.26 -11.51
C TRP A 152 -16.09 10.32 -12.14
N SER A 153 -16.96 9.38 -11.77
CA SER A 153 -18.36 9.31 -12.23
C SER A 153 -19.32 10.06 -11.31
N GLY A 154 -18.88 10.45 -10.12
CA GLY A 154 -19.71 11.11 -9.10
C GLY A 154 -20.73 10.18 -8.43
N LYS A 155 -20.73 8.88 -8.76
CA LYS A 155 -21.71 7.92 -8.22
C LYS A 155 -21.48 7.71 -6.73
N SER A 156 -22.52 7.88 -5.94
CA SER A 156 -22.51 7.59 -4.50
C SER A 156 -23.58 6.59 -4.12
N GLY A 157 -23.36 5.85 -3.04
CA GLY A 157 -24.34 4.89 -2.53
C GLY A 157 -23.94 4.31 -1.18
N VAL A 158 -24.68 3.29 -0.77
CA VAL A 158 -24.42 2.53 0.47
C VAL A 158 -24.42 1.05 0.15
N THR A 159 -23.42 0.31 0.64
CA THR A 159 -23.30 -1.14 0.46
C THR A 159 -22.86 -1.82 1.75
N LYS A 160 -23.33 -3.05 1.96
CA LYS A 160 -22.93 -3.91 3.09
C LYS A 160 -22.04 -5.08 2.68
N GLN A 161 -21.93 -5.35 1.38
CA GLN A 161 -21.34 -6.58 0.86
C GLN A 161 -20.15 -6.27 -0.02
N MET A 162 -20.39 -5.66 -1.18
CA MET A 162 -19.35 -5.41 -2.17
C MET A 162 -19.48 -4.05 -2.84
N ILE A 163 -18.36 -3.60 -3.38
CA ILE A 163 -18.25 -2.51 -4.36
C ILE A 163 -18.00 -3.18 -5.70
N SER A 164 -18.67 -2.72 -6.75
CA SER A 164 -18.47 -3.23 -8.10
C SER A 164 -18.50 -2.09 -9.11
N ILE A 165 -17.57 -2.10 -10.06
CA ILE A 165 -17.50 -1.09 -11.12
C ILE A 165 -16.90 -1.66 -12.39
N ALA A 166 -17.43 -1.21 -13.53
CA ALA A 166 -16.84 -1.47 -14.83
C ALA A 166 -15.77 -0.42 -15.13
N VAL A 167 -14.52 -0.85 -15.25
CA VAL A 167 -13.37 0.00 -15.58
C VAL A 167 -12.93 -0.28 -17.00
N GLU A 168 -12.75 0.77 -17.80
CA GLU A 168 -12.29 0.64 -19.19
C GLU A 168 -10.90 0.00 -19.28
N LYS A 169 -10.53 -0.46 -20.48
CA LYS A 169 -9.18 -0.98 -20.79
C LYS A 169 -8.11 0.00 -20.30
N HIS A 170 -7.13 -0.49 -19.53
CA HIS A 170 -6.05 0.33 -18.98
C HIS A 170 -6.52 1.55 -18.16
N GLY A 171 -7.77 1.52 -17.68
CA GLY A 171 -8.39 2.59 -16.92
C GLY A 171 -8.23 2.43 -15.41
N CYS A 172 -8.75 3.41 -14.67
CA CYS A 172 -8.81 3.36 -13.21
C CYS A 172 -10.13 3.90 -12.66
N SER A 173 -10.41 3.59 -11.40
CA SER A 173 -11.51 4.16 -10.62
C SER A 173 -11.05 4.43 -9.19
N LEU A 174 -11.58 5.48 -8.58
CA LEU A 174 -11.23 5.91 -7.22
C LEU A 174 -12.49 6.05 -6.37
N PHE A 175 -12.51 5.32 -5.26
CA PHE A 175 -13.57 5.37 -4.26
C PHE A 175 -13.09 6.03 -2.97
N VAL A 176 -13.99 6.80 -2.36
CA VAL A 176 -13.91 7.19 -0.96
C VAL A 176 -15.01 6.47 -0.21
N LEU A 177 -14.65 5.82 0.88
CA LEU A 177 -15.51 4.97 1.69
C LEU A 177 -15.56 5.49 3.12
N THR A 178 -16.76 5.52 3.69
CA THR A 178 -16.97 5.75 5.12
C THR A 178 -17.81 4.60 5.65
N CYS A 179 -17.23 3.80 6.54
CA CYS A 179 -17.85 2.61 7.08
C CYS A 179 -18.07 2.78 8.57
N ASP A 180 -19.32 2.56 8.99
CA ASP A 180 -19.82 2.59 10.36
C ASP A 180 -19.98 1.17 10.91
#